data_AF-A0A1S1LJ09-F1
#
_entry.id   AF-A0A1S1LJ09-F1
#
_cell.length_a   1.000
_cell.length_b   1.000
_cell.length_c   1.000
_cell.angle_alpha   90.00
_cell.angle_beta   90.00
_cell.angle_gamma   90.00
#
_symmetry.space_group_name_H-M   'P 1'
#
loop_
_entity.id
_entity.type
_entity.pdbx_description
1 polymer ?
#
loop_
_entity_poly.entity_id
_entity_poly.type
_entity_poly.pdbx_seq_one_letter_code
_entity_poly.pdbx_strand_id
1 'polypeptide(L)'
;MSGYNEAHGDTAAVALAIANDREASEHFQSVLDKHTRWDGKQWQGISPAAAELEASAKPWQGRIGEIKDADFTKVSWTEIVASELQERNIEAGRNQYAGLAAR
;
A
#
# COMPACT_ATOMS: atom_id res chain seq x y z
N MET A 1 -20.59 4.38 -3.15
CA MET A 1 -19.22 4.74 -3.54
C MET A 1 -18.96 6.14 -3.00
N SER A 2 -17.85 6.33 -2.27
CA SER A 2 -17.46 7.67 -1.82
C SER A 2 -17.04 8.49 -3.05
N GLY A 3 -17.25 9.81 -3.03
CA GLY A 3 -16.89 10.67 -4.17
C GLY A 3 -15.40 10.66 -4.53
N TYR A 4 -14.54 10.24 -3.60
CA TYR A 4 -13.10 10.10 -3.85
C TYR A 4 -12.77 8.82 -4.66
N ASN A 5 -13.43 7.69 -4.37
CA ASN A 5 -13.23 6.44 -5.12
C ASN A 5 -13.66 6.60 -6.59
N GLU A 6 -14.76 7.34 -6.83
CA GLU A 6 -15.25 7.61 -8.18
C GLU A 6 -14.30 8.50 -8.99
N ALA A 7 -13.58 9.41 -8.33
CA ALA A 7 -12.67 10.35 -8.97
C ALA A 7 -11.24 9.81 -9.17
N HIS A 8 -10.75 8.96 -8.26
CA HIS A 8 -9.35 8.56 -8.20
C HIS A 8 -9.12 7.04 -8.27
N GLY A 9 -10.18 6.24 -8.24
CA GLY A 9 -10.12 4.78 -8.28
C GLY A 9 -9.92 4.13 -6.90
N ASP A 10 -10.26 2.84 -6.81
CA ASP A 10 -10.26 2.09 -5.55
C ASP A 10 -8.85 1.99 -4.93
N THR A 11 -7.80 1.86 -5.73
CA THR A 11 -6.41 1.80 -5.23
C THR A 11 -6.01 3.08 -4.48
N ALA A 12 -6.27 4.26 -5.05
CA ALA A 12 -5.90 5.53 -4.44
C ALA A 12 -6.71 5.79 -3.17
N ALA A 13 -8.00 5.44 -3.18
CA ALA A 13 -8.86 5.54 -2.00
C ALA A 13 -8.36 4.68 -0.85
N VAL A 14 -7.98 3.42 -1.12
CA VAL A 14 -7.46 2.52 -0.10
C VAL A 14 -6.12 2.99 0.43
N ALA A 15 -5.20 3.43 -0.44
CA ALA A 15 -3.93 3.99 -0.01
C ALA A 15 -4.12 5.20 0.93
N LEU A 16 -4.98 6.15 0.55
CA LEU A 16 -5.26 7.34 1.35
C LEU A 16 -5.89 6.99 2.71
N ALA A 17 -6.85 6.07 2.72
CA ALA A 17 -7.53 5.65 3.95
C ALA A 17 -6.58 4.96 4.93
N ILE A 18 -5.68 4.11 4.43
CA ILE A 18 -4.65 3.45 5.24
C ILE A 18 -3.69 4.50 5.82
N ALA A 19 -3.27 5.49 5.03
CA ALA A 19 -2.39 6.55 5.50
C ALA A 19 -3.05 7.47 6.55
N ASN A 20 -4.37 7.69 6.46
CA ASN A 20 -5.11 8.56 7.37
C ASN A 20 -5.51 7.88 8.69
N ASP A 21 -5.72 6.56 8.72
CA ASP A 21 -5.98 5.83 9.96
C ASP A 21 -4.67 5.34 10.57
N ARG A 22 -4.36 5.82 11.78
CA ARG A 22 -3.10 5.52 12.45
C ARG A 22 -2.87 4.02 12.66
N GLU A 23 -3.89 3.28 13.07
CA GLU A 23 -3.75 1.85 13.38
C GLU A 23 -3.56 1.04 12.09
N ALA A 24 -4.30 1.40 11.03
CA ALA A 24 -4.11 0.82 9.71
C ALA A 24 -2.71 1.13 9.16
N SER A 25 -2.24 2.37 9.29
CA SER A 25 -0.89 2.78 8.87
C SER A 25 0.19 2.02 9.64
N GLU A 26 0.10 1.94 10.96
CA GLU A 26 1.08 1.20 11.79
C GLU A 26 1.12 -0.29 11.42
N HIS A 27 -0.06 -0.90 11.19
CA HIS A 27 -0.16 -2.27 10.71
C HIS A 27 0.45 -2.43 9.30
N PHE A 28 0.18 -1.50 8.40
CA PHE A 28 0.73 -1.50 7.04
C PHE A 28 2.25 -1.45 7.04
N GLN A 29 2.84 -0.54 7.84
CA GLN A 29 4.28 -0.44 8.00
C GLN A 29 4.87 -1.72 8.61
N SER A 30 4.18 -2.35 9.57
CA SER A 30 4.61 -3.64 10.12
C SER A 30 4.66 -4.76 9.07
N VAL A 31 3.67 -4.82 8.17
CA VAL A 31 3.67 -5.79 7.06
C VAL A 31 4.81 -5.51 6.08
N LEU A 32 5.07 -4.24 5.75
CA LEU A 32 6.21 -3.86 4.91
C LEU A 32 7.54 -4.28 5.54
N ASP A 33 7.75 -4.01 6.83
CA ASP A 33 8.99 -4.35 7.53
C ASP A 33 9.20 -5.86 7.66
N LYS A 34 8.10 -6.62 7.78
CA LYS A 34 8.13 -8.08 7.89
C LYS A 34 8.52 -8.75 6.58
N HIS A 35 8.00 -8.25 5.45
CA HIS A 35 8.12 -8.95 4.16
C HIS A 35 9.12 -8.32 3.21
N THR A 36 9.28 -7.00 3.26
CA THR A 36 10.09 -6.28 2.28
C THR A 36 11.50 -6.05 2.78
N ARG A 37 12.47 -6.24 1.90
CA ARG A 37 13.88 -6.00 2.21
C ARG A 37 14.62 -5.49 1.00
N TRP A 38 15.42 -4.45 1.21
CA TRP A 38 16.38 -3.98 0.23
C TRP A 38 17.60 -4.92 0.20
N ASP A 39 17.93 -5.48 -0.96
CA ASP A 39 19.10 -6.37 -1.13
C ASP A 39 20.39 -5.64 -1.60
N GLY A 40 20.30 -4.32 -1.81
CA GLY A 40 21.37 -3.51 -2.39
C GLY A 40 21.09 -3.05 -3.83
N LYS A 41 20.18 -3.73 -4.54
CA LYS A 41 19.83 -3.43 -5.94
C LYS A 41 18.32 -3.38 -6.17
N GLN A 42 17.56 -4.23 -5.48
CA GLN A 42 16.13 -4.37 -5.66
C GLN A 42 15.39 -4.62 -4.35
N TRP A 43 14.10 -4.28 -4.33
CA TRP A 43 13.20 -4.62 -3.25
C TRP A 43 12.72 -6.05 -3.41
N GLN A 44 12.95 -6.86 -2.38
CA GLN A 44 12.43 -8.22 -2.27
C GLN A 44 11.10 -8.20 -1.51
N GLY A 45 10.25 -9.21 -1.76
CA GLY A 45 9.06 -9.46 -0.93
C GLY A 45 7.85 -8.55 -1.17
N ILE A 46 7.80 -7.83 -2.30
CA ILE A 46 6.65 -6.97 -2.66
C ILE A 46 5.35 -7.80 -2.77
N SER A 47 5.38 -8.92 -3.50
CA SER A 47 4.21 -9.77 -3.70
C SER A 47 3.66 -10.38 -2.39
N PRO A 48 4.48 -10.98 -1.51
CA PRO A 48 3.97 -11.47 -0.22
C PRO A 48 3.49 -10.35 0.70
N ALA A 49 4.11 -9.16 0.67
CA ALA A 49 3.60 -8.00 1.39
C ALA A 49 2.20 -7.63 0.88
N ALA A 50 2.02 -7.49 -0.44
CA ALA A 50 0.73 -7.16 -1.05
C ALA A 50 -0.38 -8.16 -0.70
N ALA A 51 -0.06 -9.46 -0.68
CA ALA A 51 -1.01 -10.51 -0.30
C ALA A 51 -1.42 -10.44 1.18
N GLU A 52 -0.48 -10.19 2.10
CA GLU A 52 -0.80 -10.03 3.52
C GLU A 52 -1.61 -8.75 3.77
N LEU A 53 -1.33 -7.68 3.02
CA LEU A 53 -2.09 -6.44 3.06
C LEU A 53 -3.53 -6.63 2.59
N GLU A 54 -3.74 -7.28 1.45
CA GLU A 54 -5.09 -7.60 0.98
C GLU A 54 -5.87 -8.42 2.02
N ALA A 55 -5.23 -9.43 2.60
CA ALA A 55 -5.85 -10.28 3.61
C ALA A 55 -6.20 -9.51 4.90
N SER A 56 -5.31 -8.61 5.32
CA SER A 56 -5.47 -7.82 6.55
C SER A 56 -6.23 -6.53 6.38
N ALA A 57 -6.50 -6.08 5.16
CA ALA A 57 -7.27 -4.88 4.85
C ALA A 57 -8.79 -5.07 5.09
N LYS A 58 -9.30 -6.30 4.97
CA LYS A 58 -10.75 -6.59 5.04
C LYS A 58 -11.44 -6.10 6.34
N PRO A 59 -10.85 -6.28 7.53
CA PRO A 59 -11.42 -5.74 8.77
C PRO A 59 -11.55 -4.21 8.77
N TRP A 60 -10.68 -3.49 8.05
CA TRP A 60 -10.69 -2.03 7.99
C TRP A 60 -11.79 -1.48 7.09
N GLN A 61 -12.25 -2.24 6.10
CA GLN A 61 -13.36 -1.85 5.23
C GLN A 61 -14.64 -1.53 6.01
N GLY A 62 -14.89 -2.24 7.12
CA GLY A 62 -16.03 -1.99 7.99
C GLY A 62 -15.85 -0.83 8.97
N ARG A 63 -14.62 -0.33 9.14
CA ARG A 63 -14.22 0.63 10.17
C ARG A 63 -13.88 2.02 9.61
N ILE A 64 -13.23 2.07 8.45
CA ILE A 64 -12.79 3.32 7.82
C ILE A 64 -13.82 3.71 6.75
N GLY A 65 -14.50 4.83 6.94
CA GLY A 65 -15.63 5.26 6.12
C GLY A 65 -15.27 5.47 4.64
N GLU A 66 -14.03 5.89 4.39
CA GLU A 66 -13.48 6.22 3.07
C GLU A 66 -13.33 4.98 2.17
N ILE A 67 -13.06 3.81 2.75
CA ILE A 67 -12.89 2.53 2.01
C ILE A 67 -14.08 1.61 2.10
N LYS A 68 -15.14 2.00 2.84
CA LYS A 68 -16.35 1.19 3.01
C LYS A 68 -16.94 0.74 1.68
N ASP A 69 -16.87 1.59 0.66
CA ASP A 69 -17.39 1.31 -0.67
C ASP A 69 -16.31 0.95 -1.71
N ALA A 70 -15.05 0.80 -1.29
CA ALA A 70 -13.97 0.43 -2.21
C ALA A 70 -14.10 -1.04 -2.63
N ASP A 71 -13.95 -1.30 -3.92
CA ASP A 71 -13.90 -2.66 -4.44
C ASP A 71 -12.48 -3.22 -4.32
N PHE A 72 -12.24 -4.02 -3.27
CA PHE A 72 -10.92 -4.59 -2.98
C PHE A 72 -10.40 -5.52 -4.09
N THR A 73 -11.29 -6.03 -4.95
CA THR A 73 -10.87 -6.84 -6.11
C THR A 73 -10.27 -6.01 -7.24
N LYS A 74 -10.52 -4.69 -7.23
CA LYS A 74 -9.95 -3.71 -8.17
C LYS A 74 -8.75 -2.96 -7.60
N VAL A 75 -8.45 -3.16 -6.31
CA VAL A 75 -7.31 -2.53 -5.65
C VAL A 75 -6.02 -3.22 -6.08
N SER A 76 -5.08 -2.43 -6.58
CA SER A 76 -3.74 -2.90 -6.91
C SER A 76 -2.85 -2.82 -5.64
N TRP A 77 -2.89 -3.86 -4.81
CA TRP A 77 -2.12 -3.93 -3.57
C TRP A 77 -0.60 -3.83 -3.77
N THR A 78 -0.10 -4.36 -4.90
CA THR A 78 1.30 -4.22 -5.29
C THR A 78 1.68 -2.78 -5.60
N GLU A 79 0.75 -1.98 -6.15
CA GLU A 79 0.96 -0.56 -6.38
C GLU A 79 0.99 0.24 -5.07
N ILE A 80 0.16 -0.11 -4.09
CA ILE A 80 0.20 0.52 -2.76
C ILE A 80 1.55 0.23 -2.10
N VAL A 81 1.99 -1.04 -2.07
CA VAL A 81 3.32 -1.41 -1.56
C VAL A 81 4.44 -0.69 -2.30
N ALA A 82 4.37 -0.65 -3.64
CA ALA A 82 5.40 0.02 -4.43
C ALA A 82 5.48 1.52 -4.17
N SER A 83 4.37 2.19 -3.85
CA SER A 83 4.33 3.62 -3.54
C SER A 83 5.04 3.89 -2.21
N GLU A 84 4.76 3.10 -1.17
CA GLU A 84 5.45 3.18 0.12
C GLU A 84 6.97 2.94 -0.01
N LEU A 85 7.36 1.97 -0.84
CA LEU A 85 8.78 1.70 -1.09
C LEU A 85 9.46 2.83 -1.90
N GLN A 86 8.71 3.59 -2.70
CA GLN A 86 9.24 4.81 -3.35
C GLN A 86 9.56 5.87 -2.29
N GLU A 87 8.69 6.07 -1.31
CA GLU A 87 8.93 7.01 -0.21
C GLU A 87 10.16 6.59 0.60
N ARG A 88 10.27 5.31 0.99
CA ARG A 88 11.46 4.77 1.66
C ARG A 88 12.74 4.91 0.84
N ASN A 89 12.65 4.86 -0.49
CA ASN A 89 13.80 5.13 -1.35
C ASN A 89 14.22 6.60 -1.27
N ILE A 90 13.28 7.53 -1.32
CA ILE A 90 13.55 8.98 -1.21
C ILE A 90 14.18 9.29 0.15
N GLU A 91 13.62 8.77 1.25
CA GLU A 91 14.13 8.95 2.61
C GLU A 91 15.57 8.43 2.77
N ALA A 92 15.90 7.34 2.09
CA ALA A 92 17.24 6.75 2.09
C ALA A 92 18.21 7.40 1.09
N GLY A 93 17.79 8.47 0.39
CA GLY A 93 18.61 9.15 -0.62
C GLY A 93 18.81 8.35 -1.92
N ARG A 94 17.98 7.33 -2.17
CA ARG A 94 17.97 6.55 -3.41
C ARG A 94 17.04 7.21 -4.45
N ASN A 95 17.19 6.83 -5.72
CA ASN A 95 16.18 7.15 -6.73
C ASN A 95 14.83 6.55 -6.31
N GLN A 96 13.73 7.29 -6.41
CA GLN A 96 12.40 6.83 -6.00
C GLN A 96 12.01 5.48 -6.62
N TYR A 97 12.40 5.21 -7.86
CA TYR A 97 12.11 3.96 -8.57
C TYR A 97 13.21 2.90 -8.43
N ALA A 98 14.20 3.12 -7.56
CA ALA A 98 15.31 2.18 -7.37
C ALA A 98 14.78 0.82 -6.95
N GLY A 99 15.05 -0.19 -7.79
CA GLY A 99 14.76 -1.57 -7.44
C GLY A 99 13.28 -1.95 -7.36
N LEU A 100 12.40 -1.05 -7.82
CA LEU A 100 10.99 -1.33 -8.09
C LEU A 100 10.90 -1.66 -9.58
N ALA A 101 10.18 -2.72 -9.93
CA ALA A 101 9.99 -3.07 -11.34
C ALA A 101 9.44 -1.84 -12.08
N ALA A 102 10.12 -1.42 -13.15
CA ALA A 102 9.63 -0.37 -14.03
C ALA A 102 8.25 -0.81 -14.54
N ARG A 103 7.25 0.04 -14.33
CA ARG A 103 5.91 -0.13 -14.92
C ARG A 103 5.99 -0.13 -16.44
#